data_AF-A0A4R5L069-F1
#
_entry.id   AF-A0A4R5L069-F1
#
_cell.length_a   1.000
_cell.length_b   1.000
_cell.length_c   1.000
_cell.angle_alpha   90.00
_cell.angle_beta   90.00
_cell.angle_gamma   90.00
#
_symmetry.space_group_name_H-M   'P 1'
#
loop_
_entity.id
_entity.type
_entity.pdbx_description
1 polymer ?
#
loop_
_entity_poly.entity_id
_entity_poly.type
_entity_poly.pdbx_seq_one_letter_code
_entity_poly.pdbx_strand_id
1 'polypeptide(L)'
;MPKLSELALYNRFPWAVPLKPAIDPDEGFYDVQPWQFPEPVLELIEQMFTEVDNFFKSTNLPFELTIFEIKEVFGYLDISSLTPHAEVTAIFLKYRELSKEFFQ
;
A
#
# COMPACT_ATOMS: atom_id res chain seq x y z
N MET A 1 -9.44 -11.86 -16.13
CA MET A 1 -9.07 -11.82 -14.69
C MET A 1 -10.15 -11.04 -13.97
N PRO A 2 -10.50 -11.35 -12.71
CA PRO A 2 -11.38 -10.48 -11.94
C PRO A 2 -10.75 -9.07 -11.88
N LYS A 3 -11.59 -8.04 -11.99
CA LYS A 3 -11.15 -6.64 -11.93
C LYS A 3 -10.50 -6.38 -10.56
N LEU A 4 -9.30 -5.80 -10.53
CA LEU A 4 -8.66 -5.45 -9.27
C LEU A 4 -9.45 -4.33 -8.59
N SER A 5 -9.43 -4.36 -7.25
CA SER A 5 -10.03 -3.34 -6.41
C SER A 5 -9.31 -3.32 -5.08
N GLU A 6 -9.39 -2.19 -4.38
CA GLU A 6 -8.86 -2.05 -3.02
C GLU A 6 -9.33 -3.20 -2.11
N LEU A 7 -10.63 -3.48 -2.09
CA LEU A 7 -11.19 -4.56 -1.28
C LEU A 7 -10.64 -5.94 -1.67
N ALA A 8 -10.48 -6.22 -2.96
CA ALA A 8 -9.91 -7.50 -3.42
C ALA A 8 -8.44 -7.63 -3.00
N LEU A 9 -7.68 -6.54 -3.06
CA LEU A 9 -6.28 -6.51 -2.65
C LEU A 9 -6.14 -6.69 -1.13
N TYR A 10 -6.96 -6.03 -0.32
CA TYR A 10 -6.95 -6.24 1.13
C TYR A 10 -7.40 -7.65 1.54
N ASN A 11 -8.37 -8.24 0.83
CA ASN A 11 -8.74 -9.64 1.08
C ASN A 11 -7.58 -10.60 0.78
N ARG A 12 -6.73 -10.27 -0.20
CA ARG A 12 -5.55 -11.06 -0.58
C ARG A 12 -4.34 -10.78 0.33
N PHE A 13 -4.18 -9.55 0.79
CA PHE A 13 -3.08 -9.08 1.64
C PHE A 13 -3.63 -8.38 2.89
N PRO A 14 -4.13 -9.14 3.89
CA PRO A 14 -4.81 -8.54 5.05
C PRO A 14 -3.93 -7.62 5.90
N TRP A 15 -2.61 -7.81 5.86
CA TRP A 15 -1.64 -6.94 6.54
C TRP A 15 -1.58 -5.53 5.97
N ALA A 16 -2.03 -5.34 4.72
CA ALA A 16 -1.97 -4.05 4.03
C ALA A 16 -3.17 -3.15 4.35
N VAL A 17 -4.17 -3.67 5.07
CA VAL A 17 -5.33 -2.88 5.50
C VAL A 17 -4.84 -1.72 6.38
N PRO A 18 -5.12 -0.45 6.02
CA PRO A 18 -4.66 0.69 6.79
C PRO A 18 -5.13 0.64 8.23
N LEU A 19 -4.21 0.90 9.17
CA LEU A 19 -4.56 0.98 10.58
C LEU A 19 -5.30 2.30 10.81
N LYS A 20 -6.62 2.22 11.07
CA LYS A 20 -7.42 3.38 11.46
C LYS A 20 -6.98 3.82 12.86
N PRO A 21 -6.40 5.02 13.04
CA PRO A 21 -6.07 5.50 14.37
C PRO A 21 -7.35 5.55 15.22
N ALA A 22 -7.28 5.13 16.48
CA ALA A 22 -8.35 5.34 17.44
C ALA A 22 -8.38 6.81 17.88
N ILE A 23 -8.75 7.69 16.96
CA ILE A 23 -8.95 9.12 17.21
C ILE A 23 -10.46 9.35 17.25
N ASP A 24 -10.89 10.26 18.13
CA ASP A 24 -12.28 10.67 18.28
C ASP A 24 -12.83 11.09 16.89
N PRO A 25 -13.93 10.48 16.41
CA PRO A 25 -14.56 10.89 15.15
C PRO A 25 -14.98 12.36 15.13
N ASP A 26 -15.16 13.00 16.30
CA ASP A 26 -15.46 14.43 16.43
C ASP A 26 -14.23 15.34 16.24
N GLU A 27 -13.01 14.79 16.21
CA GLU A 27 -11.78 15.53 15.90
C GLU A 27 -11.49 15.63 14.39
N GLY A 28 -12.27 14.96 13.53
CA GLY A 28 -12.49 15.40 12.14
C GLY A 28 -11.38 15.21 11.10
N PHE A 29 -10.56 14.15 11.15
CA PHE A 29 -9.41 14.06 10.22
C PHE A 29 -9.10 12.74 9.50
N TYR A 30 -9.99 11.73 9.43
CA TYR A 30 -9.66 10.51 8.64
C TYR A 30 -10.85 9.88 7.91
N ASP A 31 -11.44 10.63 6.97
CA ASP A 31 -12.17 9.97 5.86
C ASP A 31 -11.12 9.42 4.88
N VAL A 32 -10.71 8.17 5.09
CA VAL A 32 -9.88 7.46 4.11
C VAL A 32 -10.69 7.37 2.82
N GLN A 33 -10.33 8.18 1.83
CA GLN A 33 -11.03 8.13 0.55
C GLN A 33 -10.74 6.78 -0.12
N PRO A 34 -11.78 6.08 -0.61
CA PRO A 34 -11.57 4.85 -1.37
C PRO A 34 -10.62 5.07 -2.54
N TRP A 35 -9.82 4.06 -2.86
CA TRP A 35 -8.89 4.18 -3.99
C TRP A 35 -9.62 4.46 -5.30
N GLN A 36 -9.24 5.56 -5.97
CA GLN A 36 -9.68 5.90 -7.32
C GLN A 36 -8.60 5.62 -8.37
N PHE A 37 -7.65 4.72 -8.04
CA PHE A 37 -6.55 4.39 -8.93
C PHE A 37 -7.02 3.69 -10.20
N PRO A 38 -6.38 3.99 -11.35
CA PRO A 38 -6.61 3.24 -12.58
C PRO A 38 -6.07 1.80 -12.45
N GLU A 39 -6.61 0.88 -13.24
CA GLU A 39 -6.24 -0.56 -13.18
C GLU A 39 -4.71 -0.81 -13.20
N PRO A 40 -3.89 -0.14 -14.04
CA PRO A 40 -2.44 -0.37 -14.04
C PRO A 40 -1.76 -0.01 -12.72
N VAL A 41 -2.28 0.98 -11.99
CA VAL A 41 -1.77 1.33 -10.66
C VAL A 41 -2.20 0.29 -9.63
N LEU A 42 -3.41 -0.27 -9.75
CA LEU A 42 -3.84 -1.39 -8.90
C LEU A 42 -2.97 -2.64 -9.14
N GLU A 43 -2.57 -2.91 -10.38
CA GLU A 43 -1.62 -3.99 -10.71
C GLU A 43 -0.24 -3.72 -10.08
N LEU A 44 0.25 -2.48 -10.13
CA LEU A 44 1.50 -2.12 -9.43
C LEU A 44 1.40 -2.33 -7.91
N ILE A 45 0.27 -1.96 -7.30
CA ILE A 45 0.05 -2.18 -5.87
C ILE A 45 0.04 -3.69 -5.56
N GLU A 46 -0.60 -4.50 -6.39
CA GLU A 46 -0.61 -5.97 -6.23
C GLU A 46 0.81 -6.56 -6.29
N GLN A 47 1.61 -6.11 -7.27
CA GLN A 47 3.00 -6.54 -7.42
C GLN A 47 3.85 -6.12 -6.23
N MET A 48 3.69 -4.88 -5.76
CA MET A 48 4.33 -4.35 -4.55
C MET A 48 4.00 -5.19 -3.33
N PHE A 49 2.73 -5.46 -3.07
CA PHE A 49 2.31 -6.30 -1.94
C PHE A 49 2.86 -7.71 -2.04
N THR A 50 2.86 -8.30 -3.24
CA THR A 50 3.45 -9.62 -3.48
C THR A 50 4.95 -9.64 -3.18
N GLU A 51 5.69 -8.61 -3.57
CA GLU A 51 7.14 -8.50 -3.33
C GLU A 51 7.45 -8.36 -1.83
N VAL A 52 6.65 -7.59 -1.08
CA VAL A 52 6.74 -7.50 0.39
C VAL A 52 6.43 -8.84 1.04
N ASP A 53 5.36 -9.51 0.61
CA ASP A 53 4.97 -10.83 1.12
C ASP A 53 6.11 -11.86 0.92
N ASN A 54 6.73 -11.83 -0.24
CA ASN A 54 7.84 -12.72 -0.59
C ASN A 54 9.09 -12.40 0.23
N PHE A 55 9.37 -11.13 0.51
CA PHE A 55 10.47 -10.73 1.39
C PHE A 55 10.34 -11.41 2.76
N PHE A 56 9.22 -11.21 3.47
CA PHE A 56 9.02 -11.81 4.80
C PHE A 56 9.01 -13.34 4.78
N LYS A 57 8.39 -13.96 3.76
CA LYS A 57 8.40 -15.43 3.60
C LYS A 57 9.80 -15.98 3.36
N SER A 58 10.61 -15.31 2.54
CA SER A 58 11.96 -15.79 2.16
C SER A 58 12.98 -15.64 3.29
N THR A 59 12.81 -14.63 4.15
CA THR A 59 13.70 -14.35 5.29
C THR A 59 13.26 -15.04 6.58
N ASN A 60 12.07 -15.66 6.58
CA ASN A 60 11.46 -16.28 7.75
C ASN A 60 11.37 -15.31 8.96
N LEU A 61 11.14 -14.02 8.68
CA LEU A 61 10.97 -12.97 9.67
C LEU A 61 9.49 -12.76 10.02
N PRO A 62 9.17 -12.31 11.24
CA PRO A 62 7.82 -11.86 11.55
C PRO A 62 7.42 -10.68 10.68
N PHE A 63 6.12 -10.56 10.38
CA PHE A 63 5.60 -9.47 9.56
C PHE A 63 5.55 -8.17 10.39
N GLU A 64 6.61 -7.37 10.33
CA GLU A 64 6.73 -6.09 11.04
C GLU A 64 6.58 -4.91 10.06
N LEU A 65 5.33 -4.63 9.71
CA LEU A 65 4.96 -3.54 8.82
C LEU A 65 3.54 -3.06 9.16
N THR A 66 3.36 -1.74 9.22
CA THR A 66 2.06 -1.08 9.31
C THR A 66 1.93 -0.07 8.19
N ILE A 67 0.85 -0.14 7.43
CA ILE A 67 0.48 0.87 6.44
C ILE A 67 -0.57 1.79 7.06
N PHE A 68 -0.35 3.09 6.94
CA PHE A 68 -1.31 4.12 7.39
C PHE A 68 -2.17 4.62 6.24
N GLU A 69 -1.59 4.75 5.05
CA GLU A 69 -2.30 5.28 3.89
C GLU A 69 -1.57 4.91 2.60
N ILE A 70 -2.34 4.67 1.53
CA ILE A 70 -1.85 4.60 0.15
C ILE A 70 -2.69 5.58 -0.66
N LYS A 71 -2.04 6.55 -1.29
CA LYS A 71 -2.71 7.62 -2.05
C LYS A 71 -1.87 8.08 -3.23
N GLU A 72 -2.49 8.82 -4.14
CA GLU A 72 -1.76 9.60 -5.13
C GLU A 72 -1.29 10.92 -4.50
N VAL A 73 -0.03 11.29 -4.72
CA VAL A 73 0.54 12.57 -4.34
C VAL A 73 1.36 13.09 -5.51
N PHE A 74 1.01 14.25 -6.06
CA PHE A 74 1.75 14.91 -7.15
C PHE A 74 2.14 13.97 -8.32
N GLY A 75 1.20 13.14 -8.78
CA GLY A 75 1.42 12.24 -9.92
C GLY A 75 2.27 11.00 -9.62
N TYR A 76 2.32 10.57 -8.37
CA TYR A 76 2.92 9.29 -8.00
C TYR A 76 2.16 8.64 -6.83
N LEU A 77 2.31 7.33 -6.71
CA LEU A 77 1.83 6.54 -5.58
C LEU A 77 2.70 6.80 -4.34
N ASP A 78 2.09 7.24 -3.25
CA ASP A 78 2.72 7.44 -1.96
C ASP A 78 2.17 6.41 -0.95
N ILE A 79 3.08 5.78 -0.20
CA ILE A 79 2.77 4.76 0.80
C ILE A 79 3.30 5.23 2.14
N SER A 80 2.41 5.70 3.01
CA SER A 80 2.74 6.06 4.38
C SER A 80 2.76 4.78 5.22
N SER A 81 3.92 4.44 5.78
CA SER A 81 4.12 3.19 6.50
C SER A 81 5.18 3.27 7.59
N LEU A 82 5.15 2.30 8.51
CA LEU A 82 6.15 2.07 9.53
C LEU A 82 6.66 0.63 9.44
N THR A 83 7.96 0.46 9.30
CA THR A 83 8.64 -0.84 9.30
C THR A 83 10.10 -0.66 9.73
N PRO A 84 10.70 -1.62 10.47
CA PRO A 84 12.13 -1.62 10.76
C PRO A 84 12.98 -2.17 9.60
N HIS A 85 12.35 -2.71 8.54
CA HIS A 85 13.04 -3.36 7.43
C HIS A 85 13.32 -2.39 6.28
N ALA A 86 14.59 -2.08 6.05
CA ALA A 86 15.02 -1.19 4.98
C ALA A 86 14.66 -1.73 3.58
N GLU A 87 14.61 -3.04 3.42
CA GLU A 87 14.24 -3.73 2.19
C GLU A 87 12.77 -3.47 1.81
N VAL A 88 11.87 -3.47 2.80
CA VAL A 88 10.46 -3.12 2.59
C VAL A 88 10.34 -1.66 2.16
N THR A 89 11.09 -0.76 2.79
CA THR A 89 11.16 0.66 2.37
C THR A 89 11.66 0.80 0.93
N ALA A 90 12.68 0.04 0.55
CA ALA A 90 13.22 0.05 -0.81
C ALA A 90 12.21 -0.46 -1.85
N ILE A 91 11.41 -1.48 -1.49
CA ILE A 91 10.30 -1.97 -2.32
C ILE A 91 9.30 -0.83 -2.56
N PHE A 92 8.84 -0.13 -1.52
CA PHE A 92 7.90 0.98 -1.68
C PHE A 92 8.46 2.11 -2.55
N LEU A 93 9.73 2.47 -2.39
CA LEU A 93 10.38 3.47 -3.23
C LEU A 93 10.43 3.05 -4.71
N LYS A 94 10.73 1.77 -4.99
CA LYS A 94 10.71 1.22 -6.36
C LYS A 94 9.33 1.41 -7.01
N TYR A 95 8.25 1.02 -6.34
CA TYR A 95 6.89 1.12 -6.91
C TYR A 95 6.38 2.56 -6.98
N ARG A 96 6.78 3.43 -6.05
CA ARG A 96 6.56 4.87 -6.17
C ARG A 96 7.16 5.42 -7.46
N GLU A 97 8.40 5.08 -7.78
CA GLU A 97 9.05 5.54 -9.01
C GLU A 97 8.35 4.99 -10.26
N LEU A 98 8.03 3.69 -10.29
CA LEU A 98 7.30 3.07 -11.40
C LEU A 98 5.91 3.69 -11.63
N SER A 99 5.23 4.10 -10.55
CA SER A 99 3.88 4.66 -10.64
C SER A 99 3.80 5.97 -11.42
N LYS A 100 4.90 6.72 -11.52
CA LYS A 100 4.96 8.03 -12.20
C LYS A 100 4.55 7.98 -13.67
N GLU A 101 4.65 6.81 -14.30
CA GLU A 101 4.27 6.61 -15.70
C GLU A 101 2.74 6.58 -15.91
N PHE A 102 1.97 6.37 -14.83
CA PHE A 102 0.53 6.13 -14.89
C PHE A 102 -0.33 7.33 -14.45
N PHE A 103 0.30 8.41 -14.00
CA PHE A 103 -0.37 9.63 -13.54
C PHE A 103 0.01 10.88 -14.38
N GLN A 104 0.56 10.69 -15.58
CA GLN A 104 0.89 11.75 -16.54
C GLN A 104 -0.28 12.11 -17.46
#